data_AF-A0A8T7DXU1-F1
#
_entry.id   AF-A0A8T7DXU1-F1
#
_cell.length_a   1.000
_cell.length_b   1.000
_cell.length_c   1.000
_cell.angle_alpha   90.00
_cell.angle_beta   90.00
_cell.angle_gamma   90.00
#
_symmetry.space_group_name_H-M   'P 1'
#
loop_
_entity.id
_entity.type
_entity.pdbx_description
1 polymer ?
#
loop_
_entity_poly.entity_id
_entity_poly.type
_entity_poly.pdbx_seq_one_letter_code
_entity_poly.pdbx_strand_id
1 'polypeptide(L)' 'MSETWLDEIHFNAEGLVPAIAQDAASGRVLMLAWMNREALKLTAEKKQAVYWSRSRQK' A
#
# COMPACT_ATOMS: atom_id res chain seq x y z
N MET A 1 4.99 -19.35 -1.50
CA MET A 1 5.92 -18.22 -1.77
C MET A 1 6.18 -17.56 -0.43
N SER A 2 7.43 -17.50 0.04
CA SER A 2 7.71 -16.78 1.29
C SER A 2 7.38 -15.31 1.08
N GLU A 3 6.55 -14.73 1.93
CA GLU A 3 6.14 -13.32 1.88
C GLU A 3 7.25 -12.38 2.41
N THR A 4 8.49 -12.81 2.26
CA THR A 4 9.71 -12.19 2.83
C THR A 4 9.90 -10.74 2.41
N TRP A 5 9.34 -10.34 1.27
CA TRP A 5 9.42 -8.96 0.78
C TRP A 5 8.62 -7.96 1.65
N LEU A 6 7.56 -8.40 2.34
CA LEU A 6 6.82 -7.51 3.27
C LEU A 6 7.63 -7.21 4.53
N ASP A 7 8.61 -8.06 4.87
CA ASP A 7 9.46 -7.87 6.04
C ASP A 7 10.56 -6.83 5.80
N GLU A 8 10.88 -6.54 4.53
CA GLU A 8 11.81 -5.46 4.14
C GLU A 8 11.17 -4.06 4.20
N ILE A 9 9.85 -4.00 4.37
CA ILE A 9 9.10 -2.74 4.39
C ILE A 9 9.14 -2.12 5.80
N HIS A 10 9.67 -0.90 5.89
CA HIS A 10 9.62 -0.11 7.11
C HIS A 10 8.25 0.55 7.29
N PHE A 11 7.37 -0.13 8.02
CA PHE A 11 6.12 0.46 8.48
C PHE A 11 6.39 1.50 9.59
N ASN A 12 5.58 2.54 9.64
CA ASN A 12 5.63 3.52 10.73
C ASN A 12 5.11 2.92 12.06
N ALA A 13 5.10 3.72 13.13
CA ALA A 13 4.63 3.27 14.45
C ALA A 13 3.16 2.81 14.48
N GLU A 14 2.35 3.21 13.49
CA GLU A 14 0.94 2.78 13.34
C GLU A 14 0.80 1.52 12.46
N GLY A 15 1.91 0.94 11.99
CA GLY A 15 1.90 -0.21 11.08
C GLY A 15 1.53 0.14 9.64
N LEU A 16 1.75 1.40 9.22
CA LEU A 16 1.34 1.93 7.91
C LEU A 16 2.53 2.40 7.07
N VAL A 17 2.34 2.39 5.74
CA VAL A 17 3.21 3.05 4.77
C VAL A 17 2.43 4.02 3.88
N PRO A 18 3.03 5.14 3.47
CA PRO A 18 2.43 6.00 2.45
C PRO A 18 2.53 5.33 1.07
N ALA A 19 1.46 5.40 0.29
CA ALA A 19 1.38 4.87 -1.06
C ALA A 19 0.99 5.98 -2.03
N ILE A 20 1.82 6.21 -3.05
CA ILE A 20 1.56 7.17 -4.13
C ILE A 20 1.05 6.40 -5.34
N ALA A 21 -0.18 6.66 -5.76
CA ALA A 21 -0.66 6.17 -7.04
C ALA A 21 -0.29 7.17 -8.13
N GLN A 22 0.35 6.66 -9.17
CA GLN A 22 0.80 7.43 -10.32
C GLN A 22 0.22 6.81 -11.58
N ASP A 23 -0.20 7.64 -12.52
CA ASP A 23 -0.59 7.18 -13.84
C ASP A 23 0.64 6.60 -14.56
N ALA A 24 0.53 5.35 -15.01
CA ALA A 24 1.65 4.59 -15.54
C ALA A 24 2.18 5.10 -16.89
N ALA A 25 1.35 5.82 -17.66
CA ALA A 25 1.72 6.33 -18.98
C ALA A 25 2.31 7.75 -18.92
N SER A 26 1.69 8.64 -18.14
CA SER A 26 2.04 10.06 -18.06
C SER A 26 2.97 10.41 -16.91
N GLY A 27 3.10 9.53 -15.91
CA GLY A 27 3.81 9.84 -14.67
C GLY A 27 3.08 10.86 -13.79
N ARG A 28 1.82 11.20 -14.09
CA ARG A 28 1.04 12.11 -13.25
C ARG A 28 0.74 11.46 -11.90
N VAL A 29 1.07 12.14 -10.81
CA VAL A 29 0.62 11.74 -9.47
C VAL A 29 -0.89 11.91 -9.36
N LEU A 30 -1.59 10.84 -9.00
CA LEU A 30 -3.05 10.81 -8.90
C LEU A 30 -3.51 11.01 -7.46
N MET A 31 -2.86 10.33 -6.52
CA MET A 31 -3.24 10.38 -5.10
C MET A 31 -2.14 9.90 -4.16
N LEU A 32 -2.27 10.27 -2.90
CA LEU A 32 -1.59 9.68 -1.76
C LEU A 32 -2.62 8.96 -0.88
N ALA A 33 -2.29 7.75 -0.44
CA ALA A 33 -3.05 7.00 0.55
C ALA A 33 -2.13 6.26 1.52
N TRP A 34 -2.73 5.51 2.45
CA TRP A 34 -2.03 4.68 3.41
C TRP A 34 -2.33 3.22 3.17
N MET A 35 -1.38 2.35 3.45
CA MET A 35 -1.55 0.91 3.39
C MET A 35 -0.95 0.28 4.64
N ASN A 36 -1.69 -0.62 5.28
CA ASN A 36 -1.12 -1.55 6.25
C ASN A 36 -0.51 -2.76 5.52
N ARG A 37 0.11 -3.68 6.26
CA ARG A 37 0.73 -4.90 5.70
C ARG A 37 -0.23 -5.73 4.85
N GLU A 38 -1.47 -5.89 5.30
CA GLU A 38 -2.50 -6.65 4.60
C GLU A 38 -2.92 -5.98 3.28
N ALA A 39 -3.15 -4.67 3.28
CA ALA A 39 -3.49 -3.91 2.08
C ALA A 39 -2.39 -3.98 1.02
N LEU A 40 -1.10 -3.92 1.44
CA LEU A 40 0.05 -4.13 0.56
C LEU A 40 0.03 -5.53 -0.07
N LYS A 41 -0.16 -6.57 0.76
CA LYS A 41 -0.26 -7.96 0.33
C LYS A 41 -1.39 -8.14 -0.69
N LEU A 42 -2.60 -7.72 -0.35
CA LEU A 42 -3.77 -7.83 -1.22
C LEU A 42 -3.60 -7.06 -2.52
N THR A 43 -2.90 -5.93 -2.50
CA THR A 43 -2.58 -5.18 -3.72
C THR A 43 -1.69 -5.99 -4.66
N ALA A 44 -0.65 -6.63 -4.11
CA ALA A 44 0.26 -7.47 -4.88
C ALA A 44 -0.43 -8.73 -5.44
N GLU A 45 -1.33 -9.34 -4.67
CA GLU A 45 -2.09 -10.53 -5.03
C GLU A 45 -3.18 -10.24 -6.07
N LYS A 46 -4.01 -9.22 -5.82
CA LYS A 46 -5.18 -8.89 -6.66
C LYS A 46 -4.84 -8.06 -7.89
N LYS A 47 -3.64 -7.47 -7.94
CA LYS A 47 -3.26 -6.48 -8.97
C LYS A 47 -4.22 -5.29 -9.04
N GLN A 48 -4.77 -4.91 -7.88
CA GLN A 48 -5.69 -3.79 -7.70
C GLN A 48 -5.23 -2.99 -6.50
N ALA A 49 -5.30 -1.66 -6.56
CA ALA A 49 -4.91 -0.83 -5.43
C ALA A 49 -5.88 -1.00 -4.25
N VAL A 50 -5.38 -1.60 -3.16
CA VAL A 50 -6.11 -1.78 -1.88
C VAL A 50 -5.47 -0.87 -0.85
N TYR A 51 -6.25 0.00 -0.20
CA TYR A 51 -5.77 0.96 0.78
C TYR A 51 -6.36 0.70 2.16
N TRP A 52 -5.69 1.22 3.19
CA TRP A 52 -6.17 1.26 4.56
C TRP A 52 -6.79 2.63 4.88
N SER A 53 -8.05 2.64 5.30
CA SER A 53 -8.71 3.87 5.76
C SER A 53 -8.36 4.14 7.22
N ARG A 54 -7.44 5.09 7.48
CA ARG A 54 -7.08 5.47 8.85
C ARG A 54 -8.27 5.94 9.70
N SER A 55 -9.22 6.65 9.10
CA SER A 55 -10.40 7.17 9.80
C SER A 55 -11.45 6.10 10.09
N ARG A 56 -11.51 5.03 9.29
CA ARG A 56 -12.49 3.94 9.44
C ARG A 56 -11.89 2.67 10.03
N GLN A 57 -10.56 2.63 10.18
CA GLN A 57 -9.78 1.50 10.66
C GLN A 57 -10.11 0.18 9.93
N LYS A 58 -10.25 0.27 8.59
CA LYS A 58 -10.49 -0.86 7.69
C LYS A 58 -10.12 -0.53 6.25
#